data_AF-A0A7W8KTR5-F1
#
_entry.id   AF-A0A7W8KTR5-F1
#
_cell.length_a   1.000
_cell.length_b   1.000
_cell.length_c   1.000
_cell.angle_alpha   90.00
_cell.angle_beta   90.00
_cell.angle_gamma   90.00
#
_symmetry.space_group_name_H-M   'P 1'
#
loop_
_entity.id
_entity.type
_entity.pdbx_description
1 polymer ?
#
loop_
_entity_poly.entity_id
_entity_poly.type
_entity_poly.pdbx_seq_one_letter_code
_entity_poly.pdbx_strand_id
1 'polypeptide(L)'
;MLNWLLFLAVGVLAVYAADRAWLRHVERSGQRLHDPEGYLELTARMTELCHGDRAHVDRLIGEQKRLHPQATHADAVRLAMRQLLAPQEIHEKKSLKGR
;
A
#
# COMPACT_ATOMS: atom_id res chain seq x y z
N MET A 1 -24.53 44.69 -1.70
CA MET A 1 -23.76 43.84 -0.76
C MET A 1 -24.31 42.42 -0.70
N LEU A 2 -25.62 42.22 -0.44
CA LEU A 2 -26.24 40.89 -0.38
C LEU A 2 -26.02 40.03 -1.64
N ASN A 3 -26.21 40.60 -2.84
CA ASN A 3 -25.98 39.86 -4.10
C ASN A 3 -24.53 39.39 -4.24
N TRP A 4 -23.56 40.18 -3.80
CA TRP A 4 -22.14 39.81 -3.87
C TRP A 4 -21.83 38.61 -2.96
N LEU A 5 -22.40 38.62 -1.74
CA LEU A 5 -22.31 37.49 -0.81
C LEU A 5 -22.96 36.22 -1.36
N LEU A 6 -24.10 36.36 -2.06
CA LEU A 6 -24.77 35.23 -2.72
C LEU A 6 -23.91 34.65 -3.85
N PHE A 7 -23.29 35.48 -4.68
CA PHE A 7 -22.37 35.00 -5.73
C PHE A 7 -21.16 34.25 -5.15
N LEU A 8 -20.58 34.75 -4.06
CA LEU A 8 -19.52 34.04 -3.34
C LEU A 8 -19.99 32.70 -2.80
N ALA A 9 -21.15 32.67 -2.13
CA ALA A 9 -21.71 31.46 -1.57
C ALA A 9 -21.97 30.40 -2.64
N VAL A 10 -22.55 30.80 -3.77
CA VAL A 10 -22.79 29.91 -4.93
C VAL A 10 -21.47 29.43 -5.54
N GLY A 11 -20.47 30.30 -5.66
CA GLY A 11 -19.14 29.92 -6.15
C GLY A 11 -18.46 28.86 -5.28
N VAL A 12 -18.48 29.04 -3.95
CA VAL A 12 -17.93 28.07 -3.00
C VAL A 12 -18.69 26.74 -3.06
N LEU A 13 -20.02 26.79 -3.13
CA LEU A 13 -20.86 25.60 -3.30
C LEU A 13 -20.55 24.84 -4.60
N ALA A 14 -20.33 25.55 -5.70
CA ALA A 14 -19.98 24.95 -6.98
C ALA A 14 -18.62 24.25 -6.94
N VAL A 15 -17.60 24.89 -6.34
CA VAL A 15 -16.27 24.27 -6.16
C VAL A 15 -16.37 23.03 -5.27
N TYR A 16 -17.10 23.12 -4.16
CA TYR A 16 -17.29 21.98 -3.26
C TYR A 16 -18.02 20.81 -3.93
N ALA A 17 -19.06 21.10 -4.74
CA ALA A 17 -19.78 20.09 -5.49
C ALA A 17 -18.90 19.45 -6.57
N ALA A 18 -18.07 20.24 -7.25
CA ALA A 18 -17.11 19.76 -8.24
C ALA A 18 -16.04 18.86 -7.60
N ASP A 19 -15.51 19.23 -6.43
CA ASP A 19 -14.55 18.42 -5.67
C ASP A 19 -15.16 17.08 -5.24
N ARG A 20 -16.37 17.10 -4.68
CA ARG A 20 -17.11 15.88 -4.33
C ARG A 20 -17.44 15.02 -5.54
N ALA A 21 -17.80 15.63 -6.66
CA ALA A 21 -18.06 14.92 -7.91
C ALA A 21 -16.79 14.30 -8.47
N TRP A 22 -15.66 15.02 -8.38
CA TRP A 22 -14.34 14.53 -8.76
C TRP A 22 -13.90 13.36 -7.90
N LEU A 23 -14.04 13.43 -6.57
CA LEU A 23 -13.73 12.31 -5.69
C LEU A 23 -14.56 11.07 -6.01
N ARG A 24 -15.87 11.22 -6.24
CA ARG A 24 -16.74 10.11 -6.67
C ARG A 24 -16.38 9.59 -8.06
N HIS A 25 -15.94 10.48 -8.94
CA HIS A 25 -15.48 10.11 -10.27
C HIS A 25 -14.17 9.33 -10.19
N VAL A 26 -13.18 9.79 -9.42
CA VAL A 26 -11.91 9.09 -9.14
C VAL A 26 -12.15 7.76 -8.42
N GLU A 27 -13.10 7.70 -7.49
CA GLU A 27 -13.48 6.45 -6.80
C GLU A 27 -14.10 5.43 -7.77
N ARG A 28 -14.92 5.88 -8.74
CA ARG A 28 -15.43 5.03 -9.84
C ARG A 28 -14.39 4.70 -10.90
N SER A 29 -13.50 5.65 -11.18
CA SER A 29 -12.27 5.48 -11.95
C SER A 29 -11.18 4.77 -11.13
N GLY A 30 -11.53 4.29 -9.93
CA GLY A 30 -11.02 3.07 -9.32
C GLY A 30 -11.32 1.90 -10.25
N GLN A 31 -10.75 2.00 -11.44
CA GLN A 31 -10.39 0.93 -12.33
C GLN A 31 -10.01 -0.20 -11.39
N ARG A 32 -10.79 -1.30 -11.39
CA ARG A 32 -10.40 -2.55 -10.73
C ARG A 32 -8.93 -2.68 -11.02
N LEU A 33 -8.09 -2.44 -10.02
CA LEU A 33 -6.65 -2.41 -10.22
C LEU A 33 -6.39 -3.80 -10.77
N HIS A 34 -6.10 -3.88 -12.07
CA HIS A 34 -6.08 -5.14 -12.76
C HIS A 34 -4.84 -5.82 -12.21
N ASP A 35 -5.07 -6.66 -11.22
CA ASP A 35 -4.05 -7.35 -10.46
C ASP A 35 -4.11 -8.81 -10.89
N PRO A 36 -3.56 -9.14 -12.07
CA PRO A 36 -3.62 -10.50 -12.61
C PRO A 36 -2.92 -11.52 -11.70
N GLU A 37 -2.14 -11.05 -10.72
CA GLU A 37 -1.28 -11.87 -9.87
C GLU A 37 -1.60 -11.79 -8.36
N GLY A 38 -2.58 -10.97 -7.96
CA GLY A 38 -3.01 -10.79 -6.57
C GLY A 38 -1.99 -10.08 -5.67
N TYR A 39 -1.08 -9.30 -6.25
CA TYR A 39 -0.02 -8.57 -5.57
C TYR A 39 -0.53 -7.61 -4.47
N LEU A 40 -1.64 -6.93 -4.71
CA LEU A 40 -2.23 -5.96 -3.78
C LEU A 40 -2.80 -6.65 -2.56
N GLU A 41 -3.45 -7.79 -2.77
CA GLU A 41 -3.95 -8.61 -1.67
C GLU A 41 -2.77 -9.21 -0.88
N LEU A 42 -1.69 -9.59 -1.56
CA LEU A 42 -0.48 -10.09 -0.92
C LEU A 42 0.23 -9.03 -0.08
N THR A 43 0.36 -7.82 -0.60
CA THR A 43 0.98 -6.68 0.13
C THR A 43 0.10 -6.23 1.29
N ALA A 44 -1.22 -6.25 1.15
CA ALA A 44 -2.15 -6.01 2.26
C ALA A 44 -1.93 -7.04 3.38
N ARG A 45 -1.90 -8.34 3.06
CA ARG A 45 -1.62 -9.40 4.06
C ARG A 45 -0.23 -9.29 4.67
N MET A 46 0.80 -8.95 3.88
CA MET A 46 2.15 -8.67 4.42
C MET A 46 2.13 -7.51 5.41
N THR A 47 1.37 -6.45 5.11
CA THR A 47 1.24 -5.29 5.98
C THR A 47 0.50 -5.65 7.27
N GLU A 48 -0.53 -6.49 7.19
CA GLU A 48 -1.20 -7.07 8.37
C GLU A 48 -0.25 -7.92 9.22
N LEU A 49 0.55 -8.81 8.60
CA LEU A 49 1.58 -9.60 9.28
C LEU A 49 2.67 -8.74 9.92
N CYS A 50 2.95 -7.58 9.35
CA CYS A 50 3.88 -6.58 9.90
C CYS A 50 3.20 -5.60 10.87
N HIS A 51 2.00 -5.91 11.39
CA HIS A 51 1.25 -5.08 12.35
C HIS A 51 1.00 -3.63 11.86
N GLY A 52 0.88 -3.44 10.54
CA GLY A 52 0.69 -2.14 9.92
C GLY A 52 1.99 -1.39 9.57
N ASP A 53 3.17 -1.95 9.84
CA ASP A 53 4.46 -1.32 9.47
C ASP A 53 4.75 -1.48 7.97
N ARG A 54 4.20 -0.54 7.20
CA ARG A 54 4.40 -0.44 5.75
C ARG A 54 5.86 -0.18 5.36
N ALA A 55 6.62 0.54 6.19
CA ALA A 55 8.03 0.81 5.91
C ALA A 55 8.90 -0.45 6.06
N HIS A 56 8.48 -1.41 6.88
CA HIS A 56 9.12 -2.71 6.98
C HIS A 56 8.84 -3.57 5.73
N VAL A 57 7.59 -3.60 5.27
CA VAL A 57 7.18 -4.29 4.03
C VAL A 57 7.94 -3.73 2.82
N ASP A 58 8.02 -2.41 2.68
CA ASP A 58 8.74 -1.77 1.56
C ASP A 58 10.25 -2.08 1.58
N ARG A 59 10.85 -2.17 2.78
CA ARG A 59 12.25 -2.58 2.94
C ARG A 59 12.48 -4.02 2.49
N LEU A 60 11.63 -4.95 2.94
CA LEU A 60 11.69 -6.36 2.52
C LEU A 60 11.56 -6.52 1.01
N ILE A 61 10.60 -5.82 0.40
CA ILE A 61 10.41 -5.86 -1.07
C ILE A 61 11.63 -5.27 -1.78
N GLY A 62 12.18 -4.17 -1.26
CA GLY A 62 13.38 -3.54 -1.80
C GLY A 62 14.61 -4.45 -1.72
N GLU A 63 14.78 -5.18 -0.62
CA GLU A 63 15.85 -6.16 -0.45
C GLU A 63 15.71 -7.32 -1.45
N GLN A 64 14.51 -7.86 -1.61
CA GLN A 64 14.26 -8.94 -2.58
C GLN A 64 14.52 -8.49 -4.02
N LYS A 65 14.19 -7.23 -4.35
CA LYS A 65 14.47 -6.65 -5.68
C LYS A 65 15.97 -6.43 -5.92
N ARG A 66 16.75 -6.16 -4.87
CA ARG A 66 18.22 -6.08 -4.96
C ARG A 66 18.85 -7.46 -5.15
N LEU A 67 18.34 -8.47 -4.45
CA LEU A 67 18.83 -9.85 -4.54
C LEU A 67 18.44 -10.51 -5.87
N HIS A 68 17.26 -10.18 -6.38
CA HIS A 68 16.73 -10.71 -7.64
C HIS A 68 16.40 -9.58 -8.62
N PRO A 69 17.40 -8.95 -9.25
CA PRO A 69 17.20 -7.81 -10.14
C PRO A 69 16.40 -8.15 -11.42
N GLN A 70 16.30 -9.44 -11.76
CA GLN A 70 15.48 -9.93 -12.88
C GLN A 70 14.03 -10.25 -12.49
N ALA A 71 13.72 -10.30 -11.19
CA ALA A 71 12.39 -10.63 -10.71
C ALA A 71 11.43 -9.47 -10.96
N THR A 72 10.20 -9.80 -11.38
CA THR A 72 9.14 -8.80 -11.46
C THR A 72 8.79 -8.30 -10.05
N HIS A 73 8.11 -7.16 -9.97
CA HIS A 73 7.70 -6.64 -8.66
C HIS A 73 6.77 -7.62 -7.92
N ALA A 74 5.94 -8.36 -8.66
CA ALA A 74 5.06 -9.39 -8.12
C ALA A 74 5.85 -10.54 -7.48
N ASP A 75 6.91 -10.98 -8.17
CA ASP A 75 7.79 -12.03 -7.66
C ASP A 75 8.57 -11.56 -6.42
N ALA A 76 9.05 -10.32 -6.40
CA ALA A 76 9.72 -9.75 -5.24
C ALA A 76 8.81 -9.74 -3.99
N VAL A 77 7.52 -9.45 -4.15
CA VAL A 77 6.54 -9.53 -3.04
C VAL A 77 6.23 -10.95 -2.64
N ARG A 78 6.10 -11.89 -3.58
CA ARG A 78 5.95 -13.31 -3.23
C ARG A 78 7.14 -13.85 -2.45
N LEU A 79 8.36 -13.46 -2.84
CA LEU A 79 9.59 -13.83 -2.14
C LEU A 79 9.65 -13.20 -0.75
N ALA A 80 9.29 -11.93 -0.61
CA ALA A 80 9.22 -11.25 0.68
C ALA A 80 8.16 -11.87 1.61
N MET A 81 7.00 -12.24 1.08
CA MET A 81 5.95 -12.95 1.81
C MET A 81 6.40 -14.33 2.26
N ARG A 82 7.11 -15.08 1.41
CA ARG A 82 7.71 -16.37 1.79
C ARG A 82 8.75 -16.20 2.88
N GLN A 83 9.53 -15.13 2.87
CA GLN A 83 10.50 -14.83 3.93
C GLN A 83 9.82 -14.49 5.26
N LEU A 84 8.69 -13.77 5.23
CA LEU A 84 7.88 -13.48 6.42
C LEU A 84 7.20 -14.73 7.00
N LEU A 85 6.72 -15.62 6.14
CA LEU A 85 6.03 -16.86 6.54
C LEU A 85 6.98 -18.02 6.85
N ALA A 86 8.23 -17.97 6.37
CA ALA A 86 9.24 -18.94 6.75
C ALA A 86 9.50 -18.81 8.26
N PRO A 87 9.45 -19.92 9.02
CA PRO A 87 9.69 -19.87 10.45
C PRO A 87 11.06 -19.26 10.71
N GLN A 88 11.12 -18.26 11.59
CA GLN A 88 12.35 -17.61 12.06
C GLN A 88 13.22 -18.58 12.89
N GLU A 89 13.63 -19.73 12.35
CA GLU A 89 14.52 -20.67 13.04
C GLU A 89 15.95 -20.10 13.28
N ILE A 90 16.23 -18.89 12.78
CA ILE A 90 17.56 -18.28 12.87
C ILE A 90 17.72 -17.38 14.10
N HIS A 91 16.63 -16.97 14.77
CA HIS A 91 16.76 -16.09 15.94
C HIS A 91 16.99 -16.81 17.27
N GLU A 92 16.65 -18.09 17.39
CA GLU A 92 16.80 -18.84 18.65
C GLU A 92 18.21 -19.46 18.84
N LYS A 93 18.97 -19.71 17.77
CA LYS A 93 20.31 -20.34 17.89
C LYS A 93 21.41 -19.40 18.41
N LYS A 94 21.19 -18.09 18.47
CA LYS A 94 22.15 -17.14 19.09
C LYS A 94 21.97 -16.97 20.60
N SER A 95 20.82 -17.36 21.17
CA SER A 95 20.56 -17.22 22.61
C SER A 95 21.07 -18.43 23.42
N LEU A 96 21.10 -19.62 22.82
CA LEU A 96 21.47 -20.87 23.53
C LEU A 96 22.95 -21.26 23.45
N LYS A 97 23.80 -20.53 22.72
CA LYS A 97 25.26 -20.75 22.70
C LYS A 97 26.04 -19.72 23.52
N GLY A 98 25.35 -19.06 24.45
CA GLY A 98 25.89 -18.01 25.32
C GLY A 98 25.41 -18.12 26.77
N ARG A 99 25.11 -19.34 27.24
CA ARG A 99 24.95 -19.65 28.66
C ARG A 99 25.67 -20.94 29.00
#